data_AF-A0A527VNV7-F1
#
_entry.id   AF-A0A527VNV7-F1
#
_cell.length_a   1.000
_cell.length_b   1.000
_cell.length_c   1.000
_cell.angle_alpha   90.00
_cell.angle_beta   90.00
_cell.angle_gamma   90.00
#
_symmetry.space_group_name_H-M   'P 1'
#
loop_
_entity.id
_entity.type
_entity.pdbx_description
1 polymer ?
#
loop_
_entity_poly.entity_id
_entity_poly.type
_entity_poly.pdbx_seq_one_letter_code
_entity_poly.pdbx_strand_id
1 'polypeptide(L)'
;PDDLKGALSGTESVSLAKLIIQSSNPELFQSSRPTLTEGYEPLIASIAKVILDNKELIGKITVVGHTDNVRLQKSNPLASNQRLSEARAETIAKLL
;
A
#
# COMPACT_ATOMS: atom_id res chain seq x y z
N PRO A 1 -8.29 -12.07 -3.36
CA PRO A 1 -9.57 -12.10 -4.11
C PRO A 1 -9.29 -11.97 -5.62
N ASP A 2 -10.02 -12.69 -6.48
CA ASP A 2 -9.73 -12.73 -7.93
C ASP A 2 -9.99 -11.40 -8.63
N ASP A 3 -10.97 -10.65 -8.15
CA ASP A 3 -11.38 -9.31 -8.59
C ASP A 3 -10.31 -8.23 -8.33
N LEU A 4 -9.44 -8.43 -7.32
CA LEU A 4 -8.38 -7.48 -6.98
C LEU A 4 -7.02 -7.81 -7.61
N LYS A 5 -6.92 -8.88 -8.41
CA LYS A 5 -5.66 -9.27 -9.08
C LYS A 5 -5.12 -8.16 -9.98
N GLY A 6 -5.99 -7.41 -10.64
CA GLY A 6 -5.60 -6.29 -11.52
C GLY A 6 -4.93 -5.13 -10.79
N ALA A 7 -5.08 -5.05 -9.46
CA ALA A 7 -4.42 -4.03 -8.65
C ALA A 7 -2.96 -4.37 -8.31
N LEU A 8 -2.53 -5.61 -8.57
CA LEU A 8 -1.18 -6.08 -8.26
C LEU A 8 -0.32 -6.15 -9.52
N SER A 9 0.84 -5.52 -9.45
CA SER A 9 1.92 -5.70 -10.42
C SER A 9 3.24 -5.79 -9.68
N GLY A 10 4.26 -6.37 -10.30
CA GLY A 10 5.55 -6.52 -9.63
C GLY A 10 6.68 -6.84 -10.58
N THR A 11 7.89 -6.68 -10.07
CA THR A 11 9.14 -7.04 -10.73
C THR A 11 10.05 -7.72 -9.72
N GLU A 12 10.72 -8.79 -10.14
CA GLU A 12 11.63 -9.56 -9.28
C GLU A 12 13.02 -9.61 -9.91
N SER A 13 14.03 -9.57 -9.04
CA SER A 13 15.43 -9.84 -9.35
C SER A 13 15.99 -10.83 -8.33
N VAL A 14 17.21 -11.33 -8.56
CA VAL A 14 17.88 -12.30 -7.68
C VAL A 14 18.01 -11.81 -6.21
N SER A 15 17.87 -10.51 -5.96
CA SER A 15 18.10 -9.90 -4.63
C SER A 15 16.96 -9.03 -4.12
N LEU A 16 15.97 -8.70 -4.96
CA LEU A 16 14.92 -7.74 -4.62
C LEU A 16 13.63 -8.11 -5.36
N ALA A 17 12.55 -8.26 -4.59
CA ALA A 17 11.19 -8.29 -5.08
C ALA A 17 10.54 -6.91 -4.84
N LYS A 18 9.96 -6.33 -5.89
CA LYS A 18 9.15 -5.11 -5.80
C LYS A 18 7.71 -5.44 -6.14
N LEU A 19 6.82 -5.24 -5.18
CA LEU A 19 5.37 -5.33 -5.38
C LEU A 19 4.77 -3.93 -5.40
N ILE A 20 3.92 -3.66 -6.39
CA ILE A 20 3.18 -2.42 -6.56
C ILE A 20 1.69 -2.75 -6.44
N ILE A 21 1.03 -2.09 -5.50
CA ILE A 21 -0.42 -2.18 -5.31
C ILE A 21 -1.01 -0.86 -5.75
N GLN A 22 -1.82 -0.87 -6.80
CA GLN A 22 -2.43 0.32 -7.35
C GLN A 22 -3.81 0.00 -7.90
N SER A 23 -4.82 0.75 -7.46
CA SER A 23 -6.16 0.68 -8.02
C SER A 23 -6.83 2.04 -7.99
N SER A 24 -7.63 2.33 -9.01
CA SER A 24 -8.37 3.58 -9.20
C SER A 24 -9.89 3.41 -9.13
N ASN A 25 -10.42 2.18 -9.23
CA ASN A 25 -11.86 1.91 -9.13
C ASN A 25 -12.15 0.50 -8.59
N PRO A 26 -12.49 0.33 -7.30
CA PRO A 26 -12.45 1.37 -6.26
C PRO A 26 -11.00 1.80 -5.95
N GLU A 27 -10.78 3.04 -5.53
CA GLU A 27 -9.45 3.51 -5.12
C GLU A 27 -8.90 2.66 -3.97
N LEU A 28 -7.59 2.39 -3.95
CA LEU A 28 -6.96 1.62 -2.86
C LEU A 28 -7.13 2.29 -1.48
N PHE A 29 -6.98 3.61 -1.44
CA PHE A 29 -7.21 4.42 -0.25
C PHE A 29 -8.33 5.41 -0.55
N GLN A 30 -9.14 5.70 0.47
CA GLN A 30 -10.12 6.77 0.38
C GLN A 30 -9.45 8.10 0.02
N SER A 31 -10.11 8.89 -0.82
CA SER A 31 -9.58 10.17 -1.30
C SER A 31 -9.11 11.07 -0.14
N SER A 32 -7.87 11.56 -0.27
CA SER A 32 -7.22 12.43 0.73
C SER A 32 -7.13 11.86 2.15
N ARG A 33 -7.25 10.54 2.32
CA ARG A 33 -7.21 9.85 3.61
C ARG A 33 -6.17 8.72 3.61
N PRO A 34 -5.63 8.38 4.79
CA PRO A 34 -4.78 7.21 4.98
C PRO A 34 -5.59 5.93 5.25
N THR A 35 -6.91 6.00 5.14
CA THR A 35 -7.83 4.89 5.36
C THR A 35 -7.89 4.02 4.11
N LEU A 36 -7.57 2.74 4.26
CA LEU A 36 -7.73 1.74 3.20
C LEU A 36 -9.21 1.64 2.82
N THR A 37 -9.49 1.47 1.54
CA THR A 37 -10.87 1.23 1.09
C THR A 37 -11.30 -0.18 1.49
N GLU A 38 -12.53 -0.30 1.99
CA GLU A 38 -13.10 -1.59 2.38
C GLU A 38 -13.07 -2.59 1.23
N GLY A 39 -12.64 -3.81 1.52
CA GLY A 39 -12.50 -4.90 0.56
C GLY A 39 -11.05 -5.14 0.12
N TYR A 40 -10.13 -4.19 0.37
CA TYR A 40 -8.70 -4.41 0.11
C TYR A 40 -7.97 -5.10 1.27
N GLU A 41 -8.55 -5.17 2.47
CA GLU A 41 -7.95 -5.83 3.64
C GLU A 41 -7.57 -7.29 3.36
N PRO A 42 -8.41 -8.12 2.72
CA PRO A 42 -8.04 -9.51 2.39
C PRO A 42 -6.85 -9.60 1.43
N LEU A 43 -6.67 -8.61 0.53
CA LEU A 43 -5.53 -8.57 -0.38
C LEU A 43 -4.23 -8.31 0.39
N ILE A 44 -4.23 -7.27 1.23
CA ILE A 44 -3.07 -6.92 2.06
C ILE A 44 -2.74 -8.05 3.03
N ALA A 45 -3.75 -8.67 3.66
CA ALA A 45 -3.56 -9.81 4.54
C ALA A 45 -2.99 -11.04 3.81
N SER A 46 -3.37 -11.26 2.54
CA SER A 46 -2.79 -12.35 1.74
C SER A 46 -1.31 -12.11 1.44
N ILE A 47 -0.92 -10.86 1.16
CA ILE A 47 0.48 -10.47 0.96
C ILE A 47 1.26 -10.62 2.28
N ALA A 48 0.71 -10.12 3.38
CA ALA A 48 1.29 -10.25 4.72
C ALA A 48 1.55 -11.72 5.06
N LYS A 49 0.58 -12.60 4.82
CA LYS A 49 0.71 -14.03 5.04
C LYS A 49 1.89 -14.63 4.27
N VAL A 50 1.99 -14.36 2.97
CA VAL A 50 3.10 -14.87 2.14
C VAL A 50 4.44 -14.35 2.66
N ILE A 51 4.50 -13.09 3.07
CA ILE A 51 5.70 -12.50 3.64
C ILE A 51 6.11 -13.20 4.95
N LEU A 52 5.16 -13.42 5.86
CA LEU A 52 5.39 -14.07 7.15
C LEU A 52 5.80 -15.54 6.99
N ASP A 53 5.15 -16.25 6.06
CA ASP A 53 5.46 -17.65 5.75
C ASP A 53 6.89 -17.81 5.19
N ASN A 54 7.49 -16.74 4.66
CA ASN A 54 8.82 -16.74 4.04
C ASN A 54 9.80 -15.79 4.75
N LYS A 55 9.55 -15.44 6.02
CA LYS A 55 10.36 -14.47 6.79
C LYS A 55 11.86 -14.78 6.88
N GLU A 56 12.25 -16.04 6.72
CA GLU A 56 13.66 -16.46 6.77
C GLU A 56 14.40 -16.16 5.46
N LEU A 57 13.66 -16.03 4.35
CA LEU A 57 14.15 -15.68 3.03
C LEU A 57 13.97 -14.19 2.73
N ILE A 58 12.85 -13.63 3.19
CA ILE A 58 12.51 -12.22 3.04
C ILE A 58 13.16 -11.46 4.18
N GLY A 59 14.24 -10.74 3.86
CA GLY A 59 14.91 -9.85 4.80
C GLY A 59 14.08 -8.62 5.16
N LYS A 60 14.66 -7.42 5.00
CA LYS A 60 13.98 -6.18 5.37
C LYS A 60 12.84 -5.84 4.39
N ILE A 61 11.65 -5.63 4.92
CA ILE A 61 10.50 -5.11 4.18
C ILE A 61 10.47 -3.58 4.30
N THR A 62 10.23 -2.90 3.18
CA THR A 62 10.05 -1.44 3.16
C THR A 62 8.75 -1.10 2.45
N VAL A 63 7.87 -0.37 3.14
CA VAL A 63 6.60 0.11 2.59
C VAL A 63 6.76 1.58 2.20
N VAL A 64 6.41 1.93 0.97
CA VAL A 64 6.53 3.31 0.46
C VAL A 64 5.20 3.78 -0.12
N GLY A 65 4.60 4.78 0.51
CA GLY A 65 3.40 5.45 -0.01
C GLY A 65 3.77 6.48 -1.08
N HIS A 66 2.92 6.61 -2.10
CA HIS A 66 3.04 7.65 -3.12
C HIS A 66 1.72 8.43 -3.22
N THR A 67 1.84 9.69 -3.62
CA THR A 67 0.72 10.55 -4.03
C THR A 67 1.04 11.12 -5.40
N ASP A 68 0.05 11.72 -6.04
CA ASP A 68 0.29 12.60 -7.17
C ASP A 68 0.86 13.96 -6.70
N ASN A 69 0.95 14.92 -7.63
CA ASN A 69 1.38 16.29 -7.39
C ASN A 69 0.21 17.25 -7.05
N VAL A 70 -1.01 16.75 -6.88
CA VAL A 70 -2.16 17.57 -6.50
C VAL A 70 -2.08 17.85 -5.01
N ARG A 71 -2.03 19.13 -4.64
CA ARG A 71 -1.89 19.52 -3.23
C ARG A 71 -3.15 19.21 -2.44
N LEU A 72 -2.95 18.66 -1.23
CA LEU A 72 -4.02 18.58 -0.24
C LEU A 72 -4.59 19.95 0.11
N GLN A 73 -5.89 19.95 0.40
CA GLN A 73 -6.58 21.12 0.93
C GLN A 73 -5.98 21.49 2.30
N LYS A 74 -5.93 22.80 2.59
CA LYS A 74 -5.38 23.33 3.86
C LYS A 74 -6.14 22.83 5.10
N SER A 75 -7.41 22.47 4.94
CA SER A 75 -8.27 21.93 6.00
C SER A 75 -8.00 20.44 6.29
N ASN A 76 -7.24 19.74 5.44
CA ASN A 76 -6.92 18.34 5.68
C ASN A 76 -5.97 18.22 6.89
N PRO A 77 -6.24 17.33 7.86
CA PRO A 77 -5.43 17.20 9.07
C PRO A 77 -3.96 16.82 8.80
N LEU A 78 -3.68 16.18 7.67
CA LEU A 78 -2.31 15.78 7.30
C LEU A 78 -1.52 16.94 6.68
N ALA A 79 -2.18 18.01 6.22
CA ALA A 79 -1.60 19.26 5.72
C ALA A 79 -0.62 19.18 4.52
N SER A 80 -0.07 18.01 4.17
CA SER A 80 0.86 17.82 3.05
C SER A 80 0.80 16.42 2.46
N ASN A 81 1.18 16.31 1.18
CA ASN A 81 1.26 15.04 0.47
C ASN A 81 2.29 14.09 1.09
N GLN A 82 3.39 14.64 1.65
CA GLN A 82 4.40 13.86 2.36
C GLN A 82 3.80 13.15 3.59
N ARG A 83 3.02 13.86 4.41
CA ARG A 83 2.38 13.24 5.58
C ARG A 83 1.30 12.24 5.17
N LEU A 84 0.62 12.47 4.05
CA LEU A 84 -0.36 11.52 3.52
C LEU A 84 0.29 10.24 3.00
N SER A 85 1.40 10.32 2.26
CA SER A 85 2.11 9.13 1.81
C SER A 85 2.68 8.33 2.98
N GLU A 86 3.25 9.01 3.99
CA GLU A 86 3.72 8.38 5.24
C GLU A 86 2.59 7.68 5.99
N ALA A 87 1.47 8.36 6.23
CA ALA A 87 0.33 7.79 6.93
C ALA A 87 -0.29 6.60 6.18
N ARG A 88 -0.33 6.63 4.84
CA ARG A 88 -0.75 5.49 4.01
C ARG A 88 0.21 4.30 4.13
N ALA A 89 1.52 4.56 4.11
CA ALA A 89 2.52 3.52 4.30
C ALA A 89 2.40 2.90 5.70
N GLU A 90 2.16 3.71 6.73
CA GLU A 90 1.94 3.24 8.09
C GLU A 90 0.69 2.35 8.21
N THR A 91 -0.42 2.72 7.53
CA THR A 91 -1.62 1.87 7.48
C THR A 91 -1.31 0.47 6.93
N ILE A 92 -0.56 0.38 5.83
CA ILE A 92 -0.16 -0.92 5.27
C ILE A 92 0.80 -1.64 6.21
N ALA A 93 1.78 -0.94 6.78
CA ALA A 93 2.74 -1.54 7.69
C ALA A 93 2.08 -2.14 8.95
N LYS A 94 0.94 -1.60 9.40
CA LYS A 94 0.15 -2.17 10.52
C LYS A 94 -0.61 -3.45 10.14
N LEU A 95 -0.82 -3.68 8.84
CA LEU A 95 -1.50 -4.85 8.31
C LEU A 95 -0.53 -5.96 7.87
N LEU A 96 0.77 -5.66 7.81
CA LEU A 96 1.86 -6.60 7.55
C LEU A 96 2.36 -7.21 8.87
#